data_AF-A0AA45WJH8-F1
#
_entry.id   AF-A0AA45WJH8-F1
#
_cell.length_a   1.000
_cell.length_b   1.000
_cell.length_c   1.000
_cell.angle_alpha   90.00
_cell.angle_beta   90.00
_cell.angle_gamma   90.00
#
_symmetry.space_group_name_H-M   'P 1'
#
loop_
_entity.id
_entity.type
_entity.pdbx_description
1 polymer ?
#
loop_
_entity_poly.entity_id
_entity_poly.type
_entity_poly.pdbx_seq_one_letter_code
_entity_poly.pdbx_strand_id
1 'polypeptide(L)'
;MAKYRFWIQKWIEQAHTPAAATWFGQAEWRVERQQIEVVFANPAVWQMARERELDSLIAKYYRRITGQEVPVRLTFRGERGTDHL
;
A
#
# COMPACT_ATOMS: atom_id res chain seq x y z
N MET A 1 4.72 2.48 14.82
CA MET A 1 4.54 2.02 13.42
C MET A 1 3.31 2.60 12.72
N ALA A 2 2.19 2.88 13.42
CA ALA A 2 0.98 3.47 12.81
C ALA A 2 1.13 4.94 12.29
N LYS A 3 2.18 5.65 12.71
CA LYS A 3 2.38 7.07 12.39
C LYS A 3 2.64 7.32 10.90
N TYR A 4 3.40 6.46 10.23
CA TYR A 4 3.76 6.65 8.81
C TYR A 4 2.59 6.43 7.87
N ARG A 5 1.75 5.42 8.15
CA ARG A 5 0.54 5.12 7.39
C ARG A 5 -0.37 6.34 7.25
N PHE A 6 -0.60 7.07 8.34
CA PHE A 6 -1.44 8.27 8.33
C PHE A 6 -0.91 9.37 7.40
N TRP A 7 0.40 9.62 7.43
CA TRP A 7 1.04 10.61 6.55
C TRP A 7 1.01 10.19 5.09
N ILE A 8 1.29 8.91 4.81
CA ILE A 8 1.22 8.35 3.46
C ILE A 8 -0.21 8.45 2.91
N GLN A 9 -1.23 8.13 3.71
CA GLN A 9 -2.63 8.26 3.31
C GLN A 9 -3.00 9.71 2.98
N LYS A 10 -2.60 10.67 3.83
CA LYS A 10 -2.79 12.12 3.58
C LYS A 10 -2.13 12.57 2.29
N TRP A 11 -0.92 12.10 2.00
CA TRP A 11 -0.22 12.45 0.76
C TRP A 11 -0.86 11.83 -0.48
N ILE A 12 -1.35 10.59 -0.40
CA ILE A 12 -2.11 9.96 -1.50
C ILE A 12 -3.42 10.73 -1.77
N GLU A 13 -4.11 11.17 -0.71
CA GLU A 13 -5.34 11.97 -0.81
C GLU A 13 -5.10 13.30 -1.53
N GLN A 14 -4.02 14.00 -1.17
CA GLN A 14 -3.69 15.31 -1.73
C GLN A 14 -3.07 15.25 -3.13
N ALA A 15 -2.27 14.23 -3.44
CA ALA A 15 -1.48 14.19 -4.67
C ALA A 15 -2.12 13.37 -5.81
N HIS A 16 -2.99 12.41 -5.48
CA HIS A 16 -3.53 11.47 -6.49
C HIS A 16 -5.04 11.52 -6.54
N THR A 17 -5.72 10.77 -5.67
CA THR A 17 -7.19 10.75 -5.63
C THR A 17 -7.70 10.38 -4.25
N PRO A 18 -8.82 10.97 -3.81
CA PRO A 18 -9.46 10.61 -2.54
C PRO A 18 -9.89 9.13 -2.50
N ALA A 19 -10.22 8.54 -3.66
CA ALA A 19 -10.55 7.11 -3.78
C ALA A 19 -9.36 6.21 -3.40
N ALA A 20 -8.15 6.50 -3.90
CA ALA A 20 -6.96 5.72 -3.56
C ALA A 20 -6.60 5.81 -2.06
N ALA A 21 -6.75 7.01 -1.48
CA ALA A 21 -6.56 7.20 -0.05
C ALA A 21 -7.59 6.44 0.79
N THR A 22 -8.83 6.36 0.30
CA THR A 22 -9.91 5.60 0.96
C THR A 22 -9.61 4.10 0.94
N TRP A 23 -9.23 3.54 -0.22
CA TRP A 23 -8.86 2.13 -0.35
C TRP A 23 -7.68 1.75 0.54
N PHE A 24 -6.64 2.60 0.55
CA PHE A 24 -5.48 2.43 1.42
C PHE A 24 -5.84 2.56 2.92
N GLY A 25 -6.74 3.48 3.25
CA GLY A 25 -7.28 3.64 4.60
C GLY A 25 -8.03 2.41 5.11
N GLN A 26 -8.71 1.67 4.21
CA GLN A 26 -9.42 0.44 4.53
C GLN A 26 -8.54 -0.82 4.47
N ALA A 27 -7.41 -0.77 3.78
CA ALA A 27 -6.48 -1.88 3.69
C ALA A 27 -5.78 -2.19 5.02
N GLU A 28 -5.36 -3.43 5.21
CA GLU A 28 -4.49 -3.80 6.32
C GLU A 28 -3.04 -3.49 5.96
N TRP A 29 -2.34 -2.83 6.87
CA TRP A 29 -0.95 -2.43 6.69
C TRP A 29 -0.05 -3.29 7.57
N ARG A 30 0.87 -4.02 6.95
CA ARG A 30 1.84 -4.88 7.63
C ARG A 30 3.24 -4.45 7.26
N VAL A 31 4.04 -4.10 8.26
CA VAL A 31 5.47 -3.86 8.06
C VAL A 31 6.20 -5.11 8.50
N GLU A 32 6.69 -5.86 7.54
CA GLU A 32 7.65 -6.93 7.78
C GLU A 32 9.07 -6.36 7.68
N ARG A 33 10.05 -6.99 8.32
CA ARG A 33 11.38 -6.40 8.60
C ARG A 33 12.09 -5.79 7.38
N GLN A 34 11.75 -6.20 6.16
CA GLN A 34 12.31 -5.69 4.91
C GLN A 34 11.26 -5.38 3.83
N GLN A 35 9.96 -5.38 4.15
CA GLN A 35 8.92 -5.13 3.16
C GLN A 35 7.66 -4.55 3.80
N ILE A 36 6.89 -3.81 3.01
CA ILE A 36 5.56 -3.35 3.39
C ILE A 36 4.54 -4.15 2.60
N GLU A 37 3.64 -4.81 3.30
CA GLU A 37 2.51 -5.51 2.69
C GLU A 37 1.22 -4.73 2.97
N VAL A 38 0.46 -4.46 1.91
CA VAL A 38 -0.83 -3.80 1.95
C VAL A 38 -1.90 -4.79 1.49
N VAL A 39 -2.71 -5.26 2.43
CA VAL A 39 -3.72 -6.29 2.19
C VAL A 39 -5.09 -5.62 2.02
N PHE A 40 -5.59 -5.61 0.79
CA PHE A 40 -6.93 -5.10 0.47
C PHE A 40 -8.02 -6.11 0.82
N ALA A 41 -9.22 -5.62 1.15
CA ALA A 41 -10.35 -6.49 1.47
C ALA A 41 -11.00 -7.11 0.22
N ASN A 42 -10.85 -6.49 -0.96
CA ASN A 42 -11.53 -6.88 -2.20
C ASN A 42 -10.53 -6.91 -3.38
N PRO A 43 -10.50 -7.97 -4.22
CA PRO A 43 -9.64 -8.04 -5.40
C PRO A 43 -9.87 -6.90 -6.40
N ALA A 44 -11.09 -6.37 -6.55
CA ALA A 44 -11.35 -5.24 -7.44
C ALA A 44 -10.59 -3.98 -6.97
N VAL A 45 -10.53 -3.76 -5.66
CA VAL A 45 -9.80 -2.63 -5.07
C VAL A 45 -8.29 -2.82 -5.23
N TRP A 46 -7.80 -4.05 -5.05
CA TRP A 46 -6.41 -4.39 -5.32
C TRP A 46 -6.02 -4.13 -6.79
N GLN A 47 -6.87 -4.53 -7.73
CA GLN A 47 -6.62 -4.31 -9.16
C GLN A 47 -6.55 -2.81 -9.48
N MET A 48 -7.52 -2.03 -9.00
CA MET A 48 -7.50 -0.57 -9.17
C MET A 48 -6.29 0.11 -8.50
N ALA A 49 -5.84 -0.40 -7.34
CA ALA A 49 -4.65 0.10 -6.67
C ALA A 49 -3.38 -0.20 -7.47
N ARG A 50 -3.31 -1.38 -8.09
CA ARG A 50 -2.19 -1.80 -8.95
C ARG A 50 -2.14 -1.01 -10.26
N GLU A 51 -3.30 -0.80 -10.91
CA GLU A 51 -3.39 0.04 -12.12
C GLU A 51 -2.98 1.49 -11.87
N ARG A 52 -3.08 1.95 -10.62
CA ARG A 52 -2.65 3.29 -10.18
C ARG A 52 -1.26 3.32 -9.54
N GLU A 53 -0.51 2.21 -9.65
CA GLU A 53 0.85 2.08 -9.13
C GLU A 53 0.98 2.49 -7.65
N LEU A 54 -0.03 2.12 -6.85
CA LEU A 54 -0.12 2.55 -5.46
C LEU A 54 1.06 2.03 -4.62
N ASP A 55 1.60 0.86 -4.96
CA ASP A 55 2.85 0.31 -4.39
C ASP A 55 4.02 1.29 -4.52
N SER A 56 4.24 1.80 -5.73
CA SER A 56 5.34 2.71 -6.05
C SER A 56 5.17 4.05 -5.34
N LEU A 57 3.94 4.53 -5.21
CA LEU A 57 3.62 5.73 -4.44
C LEU A 57 3.92 5.54 -2.94
N ILE A 58 3.48 4.42 -2.37
CA ILE A 58 3.74 4.09 -0.97
C ILE A 58 5.24 3.97 -0.73
N ALA A 59 5.98 3.29 -1.60
CA ALA A 59 7.44 3.12 -1.49
C ALA A 59 8.14 4.49 -1.53
N LYS A 60 7.77 5.34 -2.49
CA LYS A 60 8.30 6.70 -2.62
C LYS A 60 8.05 7.54 -1.38
N TYR A 61 6.83 7.53 -0.84
CA TYR A 61 6.49 8.29 0.35
C TYR A 61 7.14 7.73 1.62
N TYR A 62 7.20 6.41 1.74
CA TYR A 62 7.88 5.76 2.86
C TYR A 62 9.38 6.09 2.87
N ARG A 63 10.05 6.04 1.72
CA ARG A 63 11.44 6.48 1.55
C ARG A 63 11.62 7.95 1.89
N ARG A 64 10.67 8.81 1.51
CA ARG A 64 10.72 10.24 1.85
C ARG A 64 10.65 10.49 3.37
N ILE A 65 9.92 9.65 4.12
CA ILE A 65 9.75 9.81 5.57
C ILE A 65 10.90 9.16 6.35
N THR A 66 11.35 7.98 5.92
CA THR A 66 12.29 7.13 6.67
C THR A 66 13.71 7.15 6.13
N GLY A 67 13.91 7.63 4.90
CA GLY A 67 15.16 7.51 4.15
C GLY A 67 15.42 6.10 3.60
N GLN A 68 14.58 5.11 3.93
CA GLN A 68 14.78 3.71 3.55
C GLN A 68 13.91 3.35 2.35
N GLU A 69 14.54 2.68 1.38
CA GLU A 69 13.82 2.05 0.28
C GLU A 69 13.41 0.63 0.72
N VAL A 70 12.11 0.37 0.66
CA VAL A 70 11.54 -0.94 0.98
C VAL A 70 10.57 -1.35 -0.12
N PRO A 71 10.57 -2.62 -0.54
CA PRO A 71 9.57 -3.13 -1.45
C PRO A 71 8.18 -3.05 -0.83
N VAL A 72 7.19 -2.63 -1.63
CA VAL A 72 5.78 -2.60 -1.26
C VAL A 72 5.04 -3.64 -2.08
N ARG A 73 4.36 -4.58 -1.41
CA ARG A 73 3.54 -5.60 -2.03
C ARG A 73 2.07 -5.30 -1.77
N LEU A 74 1.28 -5.23 -2.84
CA LEU A 74 -0.17 -5.14 -2.76
C LEU A 74 -0.73 -6.56 -2.86
N THR A 75 -1.54 -6.97 -1.88
CA THR A 75 -2.22 -8.27 -1.86
C THR A 75 -3.69 -8.07 -1.47
N PHE A 76 -4.53 -9.10 -1.56
CA PHE A 76 -5.91 -9.03 -1.08
C PHE A 76 -6.32 -10.23 -0.22
N ARG A 77 -7.35 -10.06 0.62
CA ARG A 77 -7.93 -11.15 1.41
C ARG A 77 -8.49 -12.21 0.47
N GLY A 78 -7.85 -13.38 0.43
CA GLY A 78 -8.17 -14.45 -0.52
C GLY A 78 -7.00 -14.80 -1.44
N GLU A 79 -6.01 -13.91 -1.57
CA GLU A 79 -4.72 -14.18 -2.21
C GLU A 79 -3.81 -15.07 -1.33
N ARG A 80 -4.39 -15.92 -0.47
CA ARG A 80 -3.63 -17.00 0.19
C ARG A 80 -3.50 -18.14 -0.80
N GLY A 81 -2.52 -18.01 -1.70
CA GLY A 81 -1.99 -19.10 -2.50
C GLY A 81 -1.99 -18.81 -3.98
N THR A 82 -0.90 -18.22 -4.47
CA THR A 82 -0.23 -18.58 -5.73
C THR A 82 0.94 -17.61 -5.92
N ASP A 83 2.10 -17.95 -5.38
CA ASP A 83 3.39 -17.54 -5.97
C ASP A 83 4.47 -18.55 -5.55
N HIS A 84 4.31 -19.77 -6.07
CA HIS A 84 5.34 -20.79 -6.19
C HIS A 84 5.05 -21.56 -7.48
N LEU A 85 5.45 -20.99 -8.60
CA LEU A 85 5.76 -21.71 -9.83
C LEU A 85 7.04 -21.12 -10.40
#